data_AF-A0A1Y4QDT5-F1
#
_entry.id   AF-A0A1Y4QDT5-F1
#
_cell.length_a   1.000
_cell.length_b   1.000
_cell.length_c   1.000
_cell.angle_alpha   90.00
_cell.angle_beta   90.00
_cell.angle_gamma   90.00
#
_symmetry.space_group_name_H-M   'P 1'
#
loop_
_entity.id
_entity.type
_entity.pdbx_description
1 polymer ?
#
loop_
_entity_poly.entity_id
_entity_poly.type
_entity_poly.pdbx_seq_one_letter_code
_entity_poly.pdbx_strand_id
1 'polypeptide(L)' 'MDNKIKSNNWTTYRLAKQMNLEQNRIEKVVNGKVKDPRISTVVKIAKALNLTDDEFIELCGYKSHKQD' A
#
# COMPACT_ATOMS: atom_id res chain seq x y z
N MET A 1 -4.70 1.72 -4.37
CA MET A 1 -3.30 1.26 -4.14
C MET A 1 -2.59 0.87 -5.43
N ASP A 2 -3.24 0.18 -6.37
CA ASP A 2 -2.66 -0.22 -7.67
C ASP A 2 -1.90 0.90 -8.42
N ASN A 3 -2.48 2.10 -8.54
CA ASN A 3 -1.86 3.23 -9.23
C ASN A 3 -0.50 3.65 -8.64
N LYS A 4 -0.33 3.60 -7.31
CA LYS A 4 0.91 4.00 -6.64
C LYS A 4 2.03 2.95 -6.81
N ILE A 5 1.66 1.67 -6.87
CA ILE A 5 2.58 0.56 -7.13
C ILE A 5 3.15 0.64 -8.55
N LYS A 6 2.29 0.90 -9.53
CA LYS A 6 2.69 1.11 -10.92
C LYS A 6 3.57 2.35 -11.07
N SER A 7 3.22 3.46 -10.41
CA SER A 7 3.98 4.71 -10.46
C SER A 7 5.39 4.58 -9.87
N ASN A 8 5.59 3.74 -8.85
CA ASN A 8 6.91 3.50 -8.25
C ASN A 8 7.69 2.35 -8.93
N ASN A 9 7.21 1.83 -10.08
CA ASN A 9 7.82 0.71 -10.80
C ASN A 9 7.95 -0.58 -9.95
N TRP A 10 7.01 -0.78 -9.02
CA TRP A 10 6.92 -1.98 -8.19
C TRP A 10 5.94 -2.99 -8.78
N THR A 11 6.19 -4.27 -8.51
CA THR A 11 5.23 -5.35 -8.76
C THR A 11 4.74 -5.90 -7.42
N THR A 12 3.52 -6.42 -7.39
CA THR A 12 2.98 -7.14 -6.21
C THR A 12 3.87 -8.31 -5.80
N TYR A 13 4.51 -8.97 -6.76
CA TYR A 13 5.51 -10.01 -6.52
C TYR A 13 6.74 -9.47 -5.75
N ARG A 14 7.32 -8.35 -6.19
CA ARG A 14 8.48 -7.73 -5.53
C ARG A 14 8.13 -7.27 -4.10
N LEU A 15 6.94 -6.70 -3.91
CA LEU A 15 6.42 -6.33 -2.60
C LEU A 15 6.28 -7.53 -1.66
N ALA A 16 5.69 -8.60 -2.15
CA ALA A 16 5.49 -9.84 -1.39
C ALA A 16 6.83 -10.45 -0.93
N LYS A 17 7.81 -10.52 -1.83
CA LYS A 17 9.20 -10.93 -1.53
C LYS A 17 9.82 -10.06 -0.45
N GLN A 18 9.72 -8.74 -0.58
CA GLN A 18 10.35 -7.80 0.36
C GLN A 18 9.73 -7.88 1.76
N MET A 19 8.41 -8.12 1.84
CA MET A 19 7.67 -8.23 3.10
C MET A 19 7.68 -9.64 3.71
N ASN A 20 8.25 -10.64 3.01
CA ASN A 20 8.17 -12.06 3.35
C ASN A 20 6.71 -12.52 3.56
N LEU A 21 5.82 -12.15 2.63
CA LEU A 21 4.40 -12.48 2.66
C LEU A 21 3.98 -13.16 1.35
N GLU A 22 2.86 -13.87 1.39
CA GLU A 22 2.29 -14.47 0.19
C GLU A 22 1.79 -13.42 -0.80
N GLN A 23 2.18 -13.57 -2.07
CA GLN A 23 1.82 -12.64 -3.15
C GLN A 23 0.31 -12.48 -3.29
N ASN A 24 -0.45 -13.56 -3.24
CA ASN A 24 -1.91 -13.53 -3.37
C ASN A 24 -2.56 -12.69 -2.26
N ARG A 25 -1.98 -12.70 -1.06
CA ARG A 25 -2.44 -11.86 0.06
C ARG A 25 -2.22 -10.39 -0.23
N ILE A 26 -1.05 -10.02 -0.76
CA ILE A 26 -0.74 -8.63 -1.15
C ILE A 26 -1.63 -8.19 -2.30
N GLU A 27 -1.78 -9.00 -3.33
CA GLU A 27 -2.60 -8.69 -4.50
C GLU A 27 -4.06 -8.40 -4.11
N LYS A 28 -4.65 -9.22 -3.23
CA LYS A 28 -6.01 -8.98 -2.74
C LYS A 28 -6.14 -7.64 -2.01
N VAL A 29 -5.16 -7.27 -1.19
CA VAL A 29 -5.18 -5.98 -0.46
C VAL A 29 -5.00 -4.81 -1.44
N VAL A 30 -4.02 -4.90 -2.33
CA VAL A 30 -3.70 -3.86 -3.33
C VAL A 30 -4.87 -3.61 -4.28
N ASN A 31 -5.55 -4.67 -4.70
CA ASN A 31 -6.70 -4.61 -5.61
C ASN A 31 -8.03 -4.36 -4.88
N GLY A 32 -8.02 -4.07 -3.57
CA GLY A 32 -9.25 -3.79 -2.81
C GLY A 32 -10.21 -4.98 -2.68
N LYS A 33 -9.75 -6.21 -2.95
CA LYS A 33 -10.54 -7.45 -2.75
C LYS A 33 -10.70 -7.81 -1.27
N VAL A 34 -9.89 -7.21 -0.40
CA VAL A 34 -10.05 -7.30 1.06
C VAL A 34 -10.77 -6.05 1.55
N LYS A 35 -12.00 -6.22 2.04
CA LYS A 35 -12.85 -5.12 2.51
C LYS A 35 -12.28 -4.38 3.73
N ASP A 36 -11.65 -5.12 4.64
CA ASP A 36 -11.03 -4.57 5.86
C ASP A 36 -9.65 -5.22 6.09
N PRO A 37 -8.60 -4.73 5.40
CA PRO A 37 -7.26 -5.25 5.61
C PRO A 37 -6.73 -4.79 6.97
N ARG A 38 -6.09 -5.70 7.71
CA ARG A 38 -5.43 -5.35 8.97
C ARG A 38 -4.47 -4.17 8.78
N ILE A 39 -4.55 -3.17 9.66
CA ILE A 39 -3.71 -1.97 9.64
C ILE A 39 -2.21 -2.31 9.55
N SER A 40 -1.76 -3.35 10.26
CA SER A 40 -0.37 -3.83 10.22
C SER A 40 0.08 -4.29 8.84
N THR A 41 -0.83 -4.79 8.01
CA THR A 41 -0.54 -5.19 6.63
C THR A 41 -0.41 -3.95 5.74
N VAL A 42 -1.31 -2.97 5.90
CA VAL A 42 -1.28 -1.70 5.16
C VAL A 42 0.01 -0.92 5.46
N VAL A 43 0.39 -0.82 6.75
CA VAL A 43 1.63 -0.14 7.18
C VAL A 43 2.88 -0.84 6.62
N LYS A 44 2.91 -2.18 6.59
CA LYS A 44 4.04 -2.90 5.98
C LYS A 44 4.16 -2.63 4.49
N ILE A 45 3.05 -2.52 3.76
CA ILE A 45 3.04 -2.20 2.32
C ILE A 45 3.57 -0.79 2.11
N ALA A 46 3.12 0.17 2.92
CA ALA A 46 3.57 1.56 2.86
C ALA A 46 5.08 1.69 3.10
N LYS A 47 5.61 1.00 4.12
CA LYS A 47 7.04 0.94 4.40
C LYS A 47 7.84 0.30 3.26
N ALA A 48 7.34 -0.80 2.68
CA ALA A 48 8.00 -1.47 1.56
C ALA A 48 8.03 -0.60 0.29
N LEU A 49 7.00 0.23 0.09
CA LEU A 49 6.93 1.24 -0.96
C LEU A 49 7.69 2.53 -0.62
N ASN A 50 8.25 2.63 0.59
CA ASN A 50 8.89 3.83 1.13
C ASN A 50 8.01 5.10 0.97
N LEU A 51 6.71 4.96 1.23
CA LEU A 51 5.76 6.07 1.16
C LEU A 51 6.03 7.08 2.27
N THR A 52 5.82 8.36 1.95
CA THR A 52 5.74 9.41 2.98
C THR A 52 4.41 9.35 3.74
N ASP A 53 4.32 10.04 4.87
CA ASP A 53 3.08 10.11 5.65
C ASP A 53 1.92 10.72 4.83
N ASP A 54 2.18 11.77 4.04
CA ASP A 54 1.18 12.33 3.12
C ASP A 54 0.70 11.31 2.10
N GLU A 55 1.61 10.59 1.45
CA GLU A 55 1.24 9.56 0.47
C GLU A 55 0.47 8.40 1.10
N PHE A 56 0.80 8.05 2.34
CA PHE A 56 0.10 7.03 3.10
C PHE A 56 -1.32 7.49 3.48
N ILE A 57 -1.49 8.74 3.91
CA ILE A 57 -2.78 9.36 4.24
C ILE A 57 -3.68 9.36 3.00
N GLU A 58 -3.16 9.82 1.85
CA GLU A 58 -3.87 9.76 0.56
C GLU A 58 -4.28 8.32 0.18
N LEU A 59 -3.37 7.37 0.38
CA LEU A 59 -3.59 5.95 0.07
C LEU A 59 -4.68 5.32 0.94
N CYS A 60 -4.83 5.78 2.17
CA CYS A 60 -5.92 5.39 3.07
C CYS A 60 -7.23 6.12 2.79
N GLY A 61 -7.30 7.01 1.79
CA GLY A 61 -8.49 7.75 1.42
C GLY A 61 -8.79 8.94 2.35
N TYR A 62 -7.86 9.29 3.23
CA TYR A 62 -7.94 10.50 4.02
C TYR A 62 -7.41 11.67 3.19
N LYS A 63 -8.10 12.81 3.23
CA LYS A 63 -7.58 14.05 2.66
C LYS A 63 -6.69 14.70 3.71
N SER A 64 -5.40 14.88 3.40
CA SER A 64 -4.54 15.73 4.22
C SER A 64 -5.10 17.16 4.15
N HIS A 65 -5.59 17.69 5.27
CA HIS A 65 -6.00 19.08 5.36
C HIS A 65 -4.72 19.92 5.43
N LYS A 66 -4.13 20.22 4.27
CA LYS A 66 -3.11 21.26 4.17
C LYS A 66 -3.81 22.57 4.50
N GLN A 67 -3.55 23.07 5.70
CA GLN A 67 -3.95 24.41 6.09
C GLN A 67 -3.01 25.36 5.35
N ASP A 68 -3.56 26.08 4.37
CA ASP A 68 -2.92 27.17 3.62
C ASP A 68 -2.49 28.32 4.55
#